data_AF-A0AAE8ZYD2-F1
#
_entry.id   AF-A0AAE8ZYD2-F1
#
_cell.length_a   1.000
_cell.length_b   1.000
_cell.length_c   1.000
_cell.angle_alpha   90.00
_cell.angle_beta   90.00
_cell.angle_gamma   90.00
#
_symmetry.space_group_name_H-M   'P 1'
#
loop_
_entity.id
_entity.type
_entity.pdbx_description
1 polymer ?
#
loop_
_entity_poly.entity_id
_entity_poly.type
_entity_poly.pdbx_seq_one_letter_code
_entity_poly.pdbx_strand_id
1 'polypeptide(L)'
;MSSSGTSMKEKLFNLAVSNIVSNAVSIGQRLNLFKTLSDISSEKNPVLPEQLAQAAGCKERYVREWCNCMACGKIIEVNEEEKFWIKEENVDALGNSCFELVMNGMMAPLLEPIDNLVECFKKEGPFGLEYSQFSNFQSFMGTMSQALHEKHVVSDMLPAIGNGIVEKLEAGGVRVLDVGCGSGFHSSLLAEQYPKAHFVGLDIGSDAIKQAKERKTKAGAVFNNLEFIECDAGKMPEIWTDSFDLVLIFDACHDQCRPDLCVQEIHRVLKPNGTFAMVEVLGSSNVFTDKSTMGSLAAMMYGCSMFHCLPVGSNCSEALCMGAMWGQKRAVDLLKKCGFPEVRVVDTPYFPINLIKEARKEWKEFIDEIRNHGTIIVIFFCTISLSCFVQFFVKEETDVSFPVAFAFLIFVSAPIAANVLFLWNDPTYRSKLFGKFFIKNRRQPTDIVRVASREMF
;
A
#
# COMPACT_ATOMS: atom_id res chain seq x y z
N MET A 1 -12.00 -24.50 39.24
CA MET A 1 -10.62 -24.62 38.72
C MET A 1 -10.22 -23.28 38.13
N SER A 2 -8.98 -22.90 38.37
CA SER A 2 -8.40 -21.55 38.38
C SER A 2 -8.30 -20.84 37.02
N SER A 3 -8.66 -19.56 37.00
CA SER A 3 -7.93 -18.58 36.18
C SER A 3 -7.49 -17.42 37.07
N SER A 4 -6.46 -17.65 37.90
CA SER A 4 -5.73 -16.55 38.52
C SER A 4 -4.99 -15.82 37.40
N GLY A 5 -5.65 -14.83 36.79
CA GLY A 5 -4.99 -13.97 35.84
C GLY A 5 -3.76 -13.33 36.49
N THR A 6 -2.63 -13.38 35.80
CA THR A 6 -1.38 -12.67 36.15
C THR A 6 -1.70 -11.28 36.68
N SER A 7 -1.18 -10.94 37.87
CA SER A 7 -1.48 -9.65 38.49
C SER A 7 -0.96 -8.50 37.61
N MET A 8 -1.54 -7.29 37.71
CA MET A 8 -1.04 -6.15 36.93
C MET A 8 0.43 -5.84 37.22
N LYS A 9 0.85 -6.01 38.48
CA LYS A 9 2.25 -5.82 38.88
C LYS A 9 3.18 -6.80 38.16
N GLU A 10 2.79 -8.06 38.10
CA GLU A 10 3.54 -9.11 37.41
C GLU A 10 3.57 -8.88 35.89
N LYS A 11 2.47 -8.41 35.29
CA LYS A 11 2.45 -8.01 33.87
C LYS A 11 3.44 -6.88 33.58
N LEU A 12 3.45 -5.83 34.40
CA LEU A 12 4.38 -4.70 34.24
C LEU A 12 5.84 -5.13 34.43
N PHE A 13 6.11 -6.00 35.40
CA PHE A 13 7.43 -6.57 35.60
C PHE A 13 7.88 -7.40 34.39
N ASN A 14 7.02 -8.27 33.88
CA ASN A 14 7.32 -9.09 32.70
C ASN A 14 7.52 -8.24 31.44
N LEU A 15 6.82 -7.11 31.29
CA LEU A 15 7.07 -6.15 30.21
C LEU A 15 8.46 -5.51 30.33
N ALA A 16 8.88 -5.12 31.54
CA ALA A 16 10.21 -4.57 31.76
C ALA A 16 11.31 -5.59 31.43
N VAL A 17 11.14 -6.85 31.84
CA VAL A 17 12.05 -7.96 31.48
C VAL A 17 12.07 -8.17 29.97
N SER A 18 10.90 -8.24 29.33
CA SER A 18 10.78 -8.46 27.88
C SER A 18 11.44 -7.34 27.09
N ASN A 19 11.32 -6.08 27.54
CA ASN A 19 11.99 -4.94 26.92
C ASN A 19 13.52 -5.06 27.00
N ILE A 20 14.07 -5.46 28.14
CA ILE A 20 15.52 -5.66 28.29
C ILE A 20 16.01 -6.78 27.37
N VAL A 21 15.32 -7.92 27.36
CA VAL A 21 15.66 -9.07 26.50
C VAL A 21 15.55 -8.69 25.02
N SER A 22 14.49 -7.97 24.62
CA SER A 22 14.28 -7.47 23.25
C SER A 22 15.44 -6.58 22.77
N ASN A 23 15.92 -5.67 23.62
CA ASN A 23 17.08 -4.84 23.30
C ASN A 23 18.37 -5.67 23.18
N ALA A 24 18.54 -6.70 23.99
CA ALA A 24 19.68 -7.61 23.87
C ALA A 24 19.59 -8.51 22.60
N VAL A 25 18.39 -8.88 22.14
CA VAL A 25 18.17 -9.51 20.83
C VAL A 25 18.64 -8.58 19.70
N SER A 26 18.25 -7.30 19.75
CA SER A 26 18.70 -6.29 18.77
C SER A 26 20.22 -6.16 18.70
N ILE A 27 20.92 -6.21 19.84
CA ILE A 27 22.40 -6.25 19.88
C ILE A 27 22.92 -7.53 19.18
N GLY A 28 22.34 -8.68 19.50
CA GLY A 28 22.72 -9.97 18.90
C GLY A 28 22.60 -9.98 17.39
N GLN A 29 21.55 -9.38 16.83
CA GLN A 29 21.38 -9.23 15.39
C GLN A 29 22.45 -8.33 14.77
N ARG A 30 22.67 -7.14 15.34
CA ARG A 30 23.62 -6.15 14.81
C ARG A 30 25.07 -6.67 14.80
N LEU A 31 25.39 -7.56 15.72
CA LEU A 31 26.71 -8.21 15.85
C LEU A 31 26.77 -9.60 15.19
N ASN A 32 25.70 -10.07 14.54
CA ASN A 32 25.59 -11.44 13.99
C ASN A 32 25.88 -12.56 15.00
N LEU A 33 25.61 -12.33 16.29
CA LEU A 33 25.89 -13.31 17.35
C LEU A 33 25.01 -14.56 17.23
N PHE A 34 23.73 -14.42 16.87
CA PHE A 34 22.84 -15.58 16.68
C PHE A 34 23.35 -16.49 15.56
N LYS A 35 23.66 -15.91 14.39
CA LYS A 35 24.24 -16.66 13.28
C LYS A 35 25.56 -17.32 13.67
N THR A 36 26.45 -16.57 14.30
CA THR A 36 27.77 -17.10 14.70
C THR A 36 27.63 -18.26 15.69
N LEU A 37 26.74 -18.13 16.68
CA LEU A 37 26.46 -19.18 17.66
C LEU A 37 25.85 -20.42 16.97
N SER A 38 24.90 -20.22 16.06
CA SER A 38 24.32 -21.32 15.27
C SER A 38 25.36 -22.06 14.43
N ASP A 39 26.36 -21.35 13.90
CA ASP A 39 27.38 -21.94 13.03
C ASP A 39 28.40 -22.80 13.83
N ILE A 40 28.57 -22.55 15.14
CA ILE A 40 29.62 -23.19 15.96
C ILE A 40 29.10 -24.06 17.10
N SER A 41 27.80 -24.05 17.40
CA SER A 41 27.21 -24.74 18.54
C SER A 41 26.07 -25.67 18.15
N SER A 42 25.81 -26.67 19.00
CA SER A 42 24.61 -27.51 18.97
C SER A 42 24.37 -28.08 20.38
N GLU A 43 23.25 -28.76 20.60
CA GLU A 43 23.00 -29.43 21.89
C GLU A 43 24.10 -30.44 22.27
N LYS A 44 24.67 -31.13 21.28
CA LYS A 44 25.79 -32.08 21.49
C LYS A 44 27.15 -31.39 21.60
N ASN A 45 27.25 -30.14 21.18
CA ASN A 45 28.49 -29.36 21.17
C ASN A 45 28.21 -27.90 21.62
N PRO A 46 27.84 -27.68 22.89
CA PRO A 46 27.61 -26.33 23.39
C PRO A 46 28.96 -25.62 23.58
N VAL A 47 28.99 -24.30 23.41
CA VAL A 47 30.24 -23.51 23.39
C VAL A 47 30.33 -22.52 24.54
N LEU A 48 31.56 -22.23 24.97
CA LEU A 48 31.82 -21.18 25.95
C LEU A 48 31.72 -19.78 25.32
N PRO A 49 31.41 -18.74 26.10
CA PRO A 49 31.39 -17.35 25.62
C PRO A 49 32.70 -16.90 24.95
N GLU A 50 33.86 -17.40 25.40
CA GLU A 50 35.17 -17.16 24.82
C GLU A 50 35.21 -17.57 23.34
N GLN A 51 34.66 -18.74 23.03
CA GLN A 51 34.67 -19.31 21.68
C GLN A 51 33.76 -18.51 20.75
N LEU A 52 32.56 -18.13 21.23
CA LEU A 52 31.64 -17.28 20.48
C LEU A 52 32.24 -15.89 20.24
N ALA A 53 32.85 -15.30 21.27
CA ALA A 53 33.46 -13.98 21.16
C ALA A 53 34.62 -13.96 20.15
N GLN A 54 35.46 -15.00 20.17
CA GLN A 54 36.52 -15.16 19.19
C GLN A 54 35.96 -15.29 17.77
N ALA A 55 34.93 -16.12 17.56
CA ALA A 55 34.32 -16.31 16.25
C ALA A 55 33.61 -15.05 15.72
N ALA A 56 32.99 -14.27 16.61
CA ALA A 56 32.27 -13.04 16.26
C ALA A 56 33.15 -11.77 16.23
N GLY A 57 34.45 -11.88 16.55
CA GLY A 57 35.34 -10.73 16.67
C GLY A 57 34.92 -9.73 17.77
N CYS A 58 34.26 -10.22 18.82
CA CYS A 58 33.71 -9.42 19.90
C CYS A 58 34.52 -9.54 21.19
N LYS A 59 34.32 -8.61 22.14
CA LYS A 59 34.92 -8.71 23.47
C LYS A 59 34.18 -9.77 24.28
N GLU A 60 34.91 -10.78 24.75
CA GLU A 60 34.37 -11.91 25.52
C GLU A 60 33.47 -11.47 26.68
N ARG A 61 33.90 -10.50 27.50
CA ARG A 61 33.12 -10.05 28.66
C ARG A 61 31.70 -9.60 28.30
N TYR A 62 31.53 -8.92 27.16
CA TYR A 62 30.24 -8.45 26.67
C TYR A 62 29.41 -9.60 26.09
N VAL A 63 30.07 -10.51 25.35
CA VAL A 63 29.41 -11.71 24.81
C VAL A 63 28.91 -12.61 25.94
N ARG A 64 29.65 -12.75 27.05
CA ARG A 64 29.20 -13.49 28.24
C ARG A 64 27.93 -12.90 28.84
N GLU A 65 27.87 -11.58 29.06
CA GLU A 65 26.63 -10.94 29.55
C GLU A 65 25.47 -11.15 28.59
N TRP A 66 25.74 -11.04 27.29
CA TRP A 66 24.72 -11.27 26.27
C TRP A 66 24.20 -12.71 26.31
N CYS A 67 25.09 -13.71 26.37
CA CYS A 67 24.72 -15.12 26.51
C CYS A 67 23.87 -15.36 27.76
N ASN A 68 24.29 -14.82 28.91
CA ASN A 68 23.54 -14.91 30.17
C ASN A 68 22.13 -14.31 30.05
N CYS A 69 22.02 -13.14 29.43
CA CYS A 69 20.73 -12.48 29.19
C CYS A 69 19.83 -13.31 28.27
N MET A 70 20.37 -13.81 27.15
CA MET A 70 19.62 -14.64 26.20
C MET A 70 19.19 -15.98 26.79
N ALA A 71 20.04 -16.61 27.61
CA ALA A 71 19.71 -17.88 28.27
C ALA A 71 18.62 -17.69 29.34
N CYS A 72 18.77 -16.70 30.22
CA CYS A 72 17.74 -16.36 31.22
C CYS A 72 16.43 -15.89 30.57
N GLY A 73 16.53 -15.22 29.41
CA GLY A 73 15.39 -14.84 28.57
C GLY A 73 14.77 -15.98 27.76
N LYS A 74 15.33 -17.19 27.85
CA LYS A 74 14.88 -18.40 27.12
C LYS A 74 14.89 -18.25 25.60
N ILE A 75 15.86 -17.51 25.09
CA ILE A 75 16.12 -17.33 23.65
C ILE A 75 17.16 -18.34 23.16
N ILE A 76 18.21 -18.56 23.97
CA ILE A 76 19.22 -19.60 23.76
C ILE A 76 19.24 -20.54 24.96
N GLU A 77 19.92 -21.67 24.84
CA GLU A 77 20.06 -22.64 25.93
C GLU A 77 21.42 -22.52 26.61
N VAL A 78 21.48 -23.03 27.85
CA VAL A 78 22.70 -23.10 28.66
C VAL A 78 22.70 -24.39 29.48
N ASN A 79 23.88 -24.98 29.70
CA ASN A 79 24.05 -26.15 30.55
C ASN A 79 24.72 -25.77 31.90
N GLU A 80 24.91 -26.76 32.79
CA GLU A 80 25.52 -26.52 34.11
C GLU A 80 26.96 -26.02 34.04
N GLU A 81 27.67 -26.23 32.93
CA GLU A 81 29.02 -25.72 32.69
C GLU A 81 29.07 -24.33 32.03
N GLU A 82 27.95 -23.60 31.99
CA GLU A 82 27.82 -22.30 31.32
C GLU A 82 28.23 -22.32 29.84
N LYS A 83 27.92 -23.42 29.14
CA LYS A 83 28.06 -23.52 27.70
C LYS A 83 26.71 -23.32 27.02
N PHE A 84 26.73 -22.59 25.91
CA PHE A 84 25.54 -22.08 25.24
C PHE A 84 25.36 -22.70 23.87
N TRP A 85 24.11 -22.84 23.44
CA TRP A 85 23.75 -23.25 22.08
C TRP A 85 22.37 -22.72 21.67
N ILE A 86 22.07 -22.79 20.38
CA ILE A 86 20.73 -22.60 19.84
C ILE A 86 20.13 -23.98 19.55
N LYS A 87 18.90 -24.23 20.01
CA LYS A 87 18.14 -25.43 19.65
C LYS A 87 17.90 -25.50 18.15
N GLU A 88 17.99 -26.69 17.57
CA GLU A 88 17.91 -26.89 16.11
C GLU A 88 16.61 -26.32 15.54
N GLU A 89 15.48 -26.50 16.24
CA GLU A 89 14.18 -25.96 15.85
C GLU A 89 14.08 -24.42 15.87
N ASN A 90 15.00 -23.73 16.56
CA ASN A 90 14.99 -22.27 16.72
C ASN A 90 16.01 -21.57 15.81
N VAL A 91 16.88 -22.31 15.11
CA VAL A 91 17.93 -21.74 14.25
C VAL A 91 17.34 -20.82 13.18
N ASP A 92 16.28 -21.26 12.50
CA ASP A 92 15.63 -20.47 11.44
C ASP A 92 14.98 -19.19 12.00
N ALA A 93 14.34 -19.28 13.16
CA ALA A 93 13.67 -18.15 13.81
C ALA A 93 14.66 -17.07 14.31
N LEU A 94 15.88 -17.48 14.66
CA LEU A 94 16.98 -16.59 15.06
C LEU A 94 17.92 -16.24 13.90
N GLY A 95 17.57 -16.64 12.67
CA GLY A 95 18.25 -16.24 11.45
C GLY A 95 17.94 -14.79 11.03
N ASN A 96 18.84 -14.19 10.26
CA ASN A 96 18.80 -12.77 9.88
C ASN A 96 17.59 -12.34 9.01
N SER A 97 16.70 -13.25 8.62
CA SER A 97 15.55 -12.99 7.75
C SER A 97 14.18 -13.20 8.42
N CYS A 98 14.14 -13.54 9.71
CA CYS A 98 12.89 -13.74 10.43
C CYS A 98 12.23 -12.38 10.77
N PHE A 99 10.94 -12.22 10.44
CA PHE A 99 10.21 -10.95 10.63
C PHE A 99 10.20 -10.51 12.09
N GLU A 100 9.87 -11.42 13.02
CA GLU A 100 9.81 -11.17 14.45
C GLU A 100 11.18 -10.74 15.01
N LEU A 101 12.25 -11.31 14.47
CA LEU A 101 13.62 -10.92 14.83
C LEU A 101 13.91 -9.52 14.29
N VAL A 102 13.62 -9.24 13.02
CA VAL A 102 13.79 -7.91 12.40
C VAL A 102 13.05 -6.84 13.21
N MET A 103 11.82 -7.11 13.66
CA MET A 103 11.03 -6.20 14.49
C MET A 103 11.74 -5.75 15.78
N ASN A 104 12.58 -6.59 16.39
CA ASN A 104 13.34 -6.20 17.58
C ASN A 104 14.42 -5.15 17.27
N GLY A 105 15.00 -5.20 16.08
CA GLY A 105 16.00 -4.24 15.62
C GLY A 105 15.48 -2.80 15.48
N MET A 106 14.16 -2.64 15.32
CA MET A 106 13.51 -1.34 15.11
C MET A 106 13.25 -0.57 16.42
N MET A 107 13.15 -1.25 17.56
CA MET A 107 12.67 -0.63 18.80
C MET A 107 13.61 0.47 19.31
N ALA A 108 14.92 0.21 19.29
CA ALA A 108 15.92 1.19 19.71
C ALA A 108 15.86 2.49 18.88
N PRO A 109 15.94 2.46 17.53
CA PRO A 109 15.84 3.69 16.74
C PRO A 109 14.46 4.35 16.80
N LEU A 110 13.37 3.59 16.98
CA LEU A 110 12.01 4.15 17.13
C LEU A 110 11.88 5.03 18.38
N LEU A 111 12.56 4.67 19.46
CA LEU A 111 12.46 5.34 20.76
C LEU A 111 13.52 6.43 20.99
N GLU A 112 14.41 6.69 20.02
CA GLU A 112 15.43 7.74 20.12
C GLU A 112 14.86 9.11 20.53
N PRO A 113 13.73 9.61 19.97
CA PRO A 113 13.16 10.90 20.35
C PRO A 113 12.08 10.82 21.44
N ILE A 114 12.12 9.82 22.35
CA ILE A 114 11.04 9.60 23.34
C ILE A 114 10.77 10.82 24.24
N ASP A 115 11.80 11.57 24.63
CA ASP A 115 11.62 12.77 25.47
C ASP A 115 10.92 13.89 24.70
N ASN A 116 11.25 14.08 23.42
CA ASN A 116 10.56 15.03 22.55
C ASN A 116 9.10 14.61 22.32
N LEU A 117 8.86 13.30 22.19
CA LEU A 117 7.51 12.76 22.09
C LEU A 117 6.69 13.04 23.36
N VAL A 118 7.29 12.91 24.55
CA VAL A 118 6.62 13.26 25.81
C VAL A 118 6.16 14.72 25.83
N GLU A 119 6.92 15.64 25.22
CA GLU A 119 6.49 17.03 25.07
C GLU A 119 5.26 17.16 24.14
N CYS A 120 5.18 16.40 23.05
CA CYS A 120 3.99 16.38 22.16
C CYS A 120 2.69 15.94 22.89
N PHE A 121 2.79 15.17 23.98
CA PHE A 121 1.62 14.76 24.75
C PHE A 121 1.03 15.90 25.60
N LYS A 122 1.80 16.96 25.85
CA LYS A 122 1.34 18.11 26.64
C LYS A 122 0.45 18.99 25.78
N LYS A 123 -0.62 19.51 26.37
CA LYS A 123 -1.59 20.38 25.69
C LYS A 123 -0.94 21.60 25.01
N GLU A 124 0.07 22.18 25.66
CA GLU A 124 0.81 23.35 25.16
C GLU A 124 2.12 22.95 24.45
N GLY A 125 2.32 21.65 24.19
CA GLY A 125 3.47 21.11 23.49
C GLY A 125 3.37 21.27 21.97
N PRO A 126 4.42 20.85 21.24
CA PRO A 126 4.39 20.85 19.79
C PRO A 126 3.35 19.87 19.24
N PHE A 127 2.78 20.17 18.07
CA PHE A 127 1.76 19.31 17.45
C PHE A 127 2.27 17.91 17.10
N GLY A 128 3.55 17.80 16.78
CA GLY A 128 4.19 16.57 16.32
C GLY A 128 5.70 16.72 16.26
N LEU A 129 6.34 15.78 15.56
CA LEU A 129 7.78 15.73 15.41
C LEU A 129 8.15 15.77 13.92
N GLU A 130 9.17 16.56 13.60
CA GLU A 130 9.75 16.57 12.26
C GLU A 130 10.29 15.20 11.85
N TYR A 131 10.13 14.87 10.57
CA TYR A 131 10.58 13.60 10.00
C TYR A 131 12.07 13.35 10.27
N SER A 132 12.93 14.37 10.16
CA SER A 132 14.38 14.22 10.37
C SER A 132 14.79 13.70 11.76
N GLN A 133 13.94 13.85 12.78
CA GLN A 133 14.18 13.33 14.13
C GLN A 133 14.12 11.79 14.21
N PHE A 134 13.68 11.12 13.15
CA PHE A 134 13.56 9.67 13.06
C PHE A 134 14.52 9.05 12.01
N SER A 135 15.61 9.73 11.65
CA SER A 135 16.50 9.33 10.55
C SER A 135 16.98 7.86 10.63
N ASN A 136 17.38 7.38 11.81
CA ASN A 136 17.80 5.98 11.98
C ASN A 136 16.63 4.99 11.82
N PHE A 137 15.45 5.36 12.33
CA PHE A 137 14.25 4.55 12.19
C PHE A 137 13.78 4.49 10.73
N GLN A 138 13.92 5.58 9.97
CA GLN A 138 13.59 5.62 8.54
C GLN A 138 14.50 4.74 7.69
N SER A 139 15.81 4.77 7.96
CA SER A 139 16.76 3.87 7.31
C SER A 139 16.40 2.40 7.56
N PHE A 140 16.00 2.09 8.79
CA PHE A 140 15.50 0.78 9.15
C PHE A 140 14.19 0.43 8.40
N MET A 141 13.19 1.32 8.42
CA MET A 141 11.92 1.16 7.71
C MET A 141 12.12 0.94 6.21
N GLY A 142 13.04 1.67 5.57
CA GLY A 142 13.39 1.50 4.17
C GLY A 142 13.97 0.11 3.87
N THR A 143 14.87 -0.38 4.73
CA THR A 143 15.46 -1.72 4.60
C THR A 143 14.42 -2.82 4.80
N MET A 144 13.57 -2.68 5.83
CA MET A 144 12.49 -3.63 6.11
C MET A 144 11.44 -3.65 5.00
N SER A 145 11.01 -2.48 4.53
CA SER A 145 10.06 -2.34 3.41
C SER A 145 10.62 -3.01 2.15
N GLN A 146 11.90 -2.79 1.83
CA GLN A 146 12.55 -3.50 0.72
C GLN A 146 12.49 -5.02 0.90
N ALA A 147 12.89 -5.55 2.07
CA ALA A 147 12.90 -6.98 2.32
C ALA A 147 11.52 -7.64 2.23
N LEU A 148 10.46 -6.95 2.68
CA LEU A 148 9.08 -7.44 2.63
C LEU A 148 8.48 -7.36 1.21
N HIS A 149 8.84 -6.32 0.45
CA HIS A 149 8.18 -5.99 -0.80
C HIS A 149 8.87 -6.55 -2.05
N GLU A 150 10.20 -6.74 -2.03
CA GLU A 150 11.01 -7.09 -3.20
C GLU A 150 10.50 -8.32 -3.96
N LYS A 151 10.11 -9.37 -3.25
CA LYS A 151 9.65 -10.61 -3.87
C LYS A 151 8.21 -10.57 -4.36
N HIS A 152 7.38 -9.63 -3.89
CA HIS A 152 5.92 -9.72 -4.02
C HIS A 152 5.29 -8.54 -4.77
N VAL A 153 5.96 -7.38 -4.86
CA VAL A 153 5.41 -6.20 -5.56
C VAL A 153 5.10 -6.51 -7.03
N VAL A 154 6.03 -7.16 -7.73
CA VAL A 154 5.87 -7.46 -9.16
C VAL A 154 4.98 -8.69 -9.38
N SER A 155 5.24 -9.78 -8.67
CA SER A 155 4.61 -11.09 -8.90
C SER A 155 3.20 -11.22 -8.34
N ASP A 156 2.90 -10.55 -7.22
CA ASP A 156 1.67 -10.77 -6.46
C ASP A 156 0.82 -9.50 -6.37
N MET A 157 1.42 -8.38 -5.94
CA MET A 157 0.70 -7.13 -5.69
C MET A 157 0.13 -6.51 -6.97
N LEU A 158 0.95 -6.32 -8.02
CA LEU A 158 0.49 -5.71 -9.27
C LEU A 158 -0.65 -6.50 -9.94
N PRO A 159 -0.57 -7.84 -10.09
CA PRO A 159 -1.71 -8.62 -10.59
C PRO A 159 -2.98 -8.46 -9.74
N ALA A 160 -2.85 -8.32 -8.42
CA ALA A 160 -3.99 -8.20 -7.51
C ALA A 160 -4.76 -6.86 -7.64
N ILE A 161 -4.08 -5.76 -8.02
CA ILE A 161 -4.68 -4.44 -8.24
C ILE A 161 -5.69 -4.45 -9.41
N GLY A 162 -5.54 -5.35 -10.39
CA GLY A 162 -6.49 -5.53 -11.48
C GLY A 162 -6.43 -4.43 -12.55
N ASN A 163 -7.56 -4.17 -13.24
CA ASN A 163 -7.68 -3.20 -14.35
C ASN A 163 -6.65 -3.38 -15.49
N GLY A 164 -6.16 -4.61 -15.68
CA GLY A 164 -5.15 -4.95 -16.68
C GLY A 164 -3.84 -4.17 -16.51
N ILE A 165 -3.45 -3.86 -15.27
CA ILE A 165 -2.33 -2.95 -15.03
C ILE A 165 -0.99 -3.55 -15.46
N VAL A 166 -0.81 -4.86 -15.28
CA VAL A 166 0.39 -5.58 -15.70
C VAL A 166 0.53 -5.49 -17.22
N GLU A 167 -0.53 -5.79 -17.96
CA GLU A 167 -0.54 -5.72 -19.43
C GLU A 167 -0.30 -4.29 -19.93
N LYS A 168 -0.83 -3.28 -19.24
CA LYS A 168 -0.57 -1.86 -19.54
C LYS A 168 0.89 -1.47 -19.32
N LEU A 169 1.48 -1.91 -18.21
CA LEU A 169 2.90 -1.68 -17.91
C LEU A 169 3.82 -2.37 -18.92
N GLU A 170 3.50 -3.61 -19.33
CA GLU A 170 4.23 -4.36 -20.35
C GLU A 170 4.09 -3.78 -21.77
N ALA A 171 2.89 -3.30 -22.12
CA ALA A 171 2.63 -2.63 -23.40
C ALA A 171 3.38 -1.30 -23.50
N GLY A 172 3.51 -0.59 -22.37
CA GLY A 172 4.22 0.68 -22.27
C GLY A 172 3.38 1.91 -22.60
N GLY A 173 4.00 3.08 -22.56
CA GLY A 173 3.33 4.37 -22.78
C GLY A 173 2.44 4.81 -21.61
N VAL A 174 2.47 4.08 -20.50
CA VAL A 174 1.79 4.46 -19.26
C VAL A 174 2.71 5.24 -18.34
N ARG A 175 2.10 6.12 -17.53
CA ARG A 175 2.76 6.91 -16.51
C ARG A 175 2.31 6.45 -15.13
N VAL A 176 3.28 6.19 -14.26
CA VAL A 176 3.08 5.73 -12.89
C VAL A 176 3.63 6.77 -11.93
N LEU A 177 2.84 7.14 -10.93
CA LEU A 177 3.26 7.99 -9.82
C LEU A 177 3.39 7.14 -8.55
N ASP A 178 4.50 7.28 -7.85
CA ASP A 178 4.75 6.69 -6.54
C ASP A 178 4.80 7.83 -5.50
N VAL A 179 3.77 7.92 -4.68
CA VAL A 179 3.57 9.00 -3.69
C VAL A 179 4.19 8.61 -2.37
N GLY A 180 5.11 9.43 -1.85
CA GLY A 180 5.90 9.07 -0.67
C GLY A 180 6.94 7.99 -0.99
N CYS A 181 7.69 8.16 -2.09
CA CYS A 181 8.56 7.13 -2.63
C CYS A 181 9.79 6.82 -1.76
N GLY A 182 10.07 7.62 -0.73
CA GLY A 182 11.21 7.45 0.17
C GLY A 182 12.53 7.36 -0.59
N SER A 183 13.33 6.32 -0.28
CA SER A 183 14.62 6.06 -0.95
C SER A 183 14.49 5.46 -2.37
N GLY A 184 13.29 5.46 -2.93
CA GLY A 184 13.01 5.12 -4.32
C GLY A 184 13.01 3.63 -4.65
N PHE A 185 12.95 2.75 -3.64
CA PHE A 185 13.02 1.30 -3.85
C PHE A 185 11.94 0.78 -4.82
N HIS A 186 10.66 1.02 -4.51
CA HIS A 186 9.54 0.52 -5.33
C HIS A 186 9.56 1.10 -6.74
N SER A 187 9.74 2.42 -6.83
CA SER A 187 9.91 3.13 -8.10
C SER A 187 11.05 2.55 -8.97
N SER A 188 12.23 2.27 -8.39
CA SER A 188 13.35 1.65 -9.12
C SER A 188 13.06 0.21 -9.54
N LEU A 189 12.51 -0.61 -8.65
CA LEU A 189 12.14 -2.00 -8.94
C LEU A 189 11.15 -2.06 -10.13
N LEU A 190 10.13 -1.22 -10.11
CA LEU A 190 9.11 -1.18 -11.16
C LEU A 190 9.66 -0.59 -12.46
N ALA A 191 10.50 0.43 -12.40
CA ALA A 191 11.14 1.02 -13.58
C ALA A 191 12.08 0.04 -14.30
N GLU A 192 12.78 -0.80 -13.54
CA GLU A 192 13.61 -1.88 -14.06
C GLU A 192 12.75 -2.96 -14.74
N GLN A 193 11.67 -3.39 -14.09
CA GLN A 193 10.79 -4.43 -14.59
C GLN A 193 10.00 -4.00 -15.84
N TYR A 194 9.62 -2.73 -15.93
CA TYR A 194 8.75 -2.20 -16.99
C TYR A 194 9.42 -1.03 -17.73
N PRO A 195 10.46 -1.28 -18.55
CA PRO A 195 11.27 -0.24 -19.18
C PRO A 195 10.52 0.62 -20.21
N LYS A 196 9.32 0.20 -20.64
CA LYS A 196 8.45 0.95 -21.57
C LYS A 196 7.43 1.86 -20.88
N ALA A 197 7.31 1.78 -19.55
CA ALA A 197 6.50 2.67 -18.73
C ALA A 197 7.37 3.76 -18.12
N HIS A 198 6.77 4.91 -17.81
CA HIS A 198 7.42 6.03 -17.15
C HIS A 198 7.02 6.12 -15.68
N PHE A 199 7.99 6.30 -14.80
CA PHE A 199 7.81 6.32 -13.35
C PHE A 199 8.25 7.67 -12.79
N VAL A 200 7.45 8.19 -11.87
CA VAL A 200 7.72 9.41 -11.11
C VAL A 200 7.59 9.05 -9.63
N GLY A 201 8.69 9.13 -8.89
CA GLY A 201 8.65 9.05 -7.43
C GLY A 201 8.63 10.45 -6.83
N LEU A 202 7.70 10.73 -5.94
CA LEU A 202 7.63 12.00 -5.21
C LEU A 202 7.75 11.77 -3.71
N ASP A 203 8.46 12.65 -3.02
CA ASP A 203 8.57 12.63 -1.56
C ASP A 203 8.86 14.04 -1.05
N ILE A 204 8.45 14.36 0.18
CA ILE A 204 8.73 15.67 0.79
C ILE A 204 10.13 15.71 1.42
N GLY A 205 10.73 14.56 1.73
CA GLY A 205 12.04 14.44 2.36
C GLY A 205 13.19 14.60 1.38
N SER A 206 13.91 15.73 1.46
CA SER A 206 15.08 16.02 0.62
C SER A 206 16.16 14.92 0.68
N ASP A 207 16.42 14.37 1.87
CA ASP A 207 17.42 13.30 2.06
C ASP A 207 16.97 11.97 1.44
N ALA A 208 15.66 11.68 1.48
CA ALA A 208 15.08 10.51 0.83
C ALA A 208 15.19 10.63 -0.70
N ILE A 209 14.85 11.79 -1.26
CA ILE A 209 14.99 12.07 -2.70
C ILE A 209 16.45 12.01 -3.16
N LYS A 210 17.40 12.48 -2.33
CA LYS A 210 18.82 12.33 -2.63
C LYS A 210 19.20 10.85 -2.75
N GLN A 211 18.81 10.02 -1.78
CA GLN A 211 19.05 8.57 -1.82
C GLN A 211 18.37 7.90 -3.01
N ALA A 212 17.15 8.32 -3.36
CA ALA A 212 16.42 7.81 -4.52
C ALA A 212 17.16 8.13 -5.84
N LYS A 213 17.67 9.35 -5.98
CA LYS A 213 18.51 9.76 -7.13
C LYS A 213 19.84 9.00 -7.20
N GLU A 214 20.44 8.70 -6.06
CA GLU A 214 21.63 7.84 -5.98
C GLU A 214 21.28 6.41 -6.40
N ARG A 215 20.17 5.83 -5.92
CA ARG A 215 19.69 4.50 -6.33
C ARG A 215 19.44 4.42 -7.82
N LYS A 216 18.86 5.46 -8.43
CA LYS A 216 18.63 5.58 -9.88
C LYS A 216 19.91 5.44 -10.71
N THR A 217 21.06 5.81 -10.16
CA THR A 217 22.36 5.83 -10.87
C THR A 217 23.30 4.71 -10.42
N LYS A 218 22.94 3.97 -9.37
CA LYS A 218 23.73 2.87 -8.80
C LYS A 218 23.58 1.61 -9.65
N ALA A 219 24.60 0.75 -9.63
CA ALA A 219 24.69 -0.52 -10.37
C ALA A 219 24.90 -0.43 -11.90
N GLY A 220 25.32 0.73 -12.43
CA GLY A 220 25.73 0.85 -13.84
C GLY A 220 24.58 0.96 -14.85
N ALA A 221 23.33 0.97 -14.38
CA ALA A 221 22.14 1.28 -15.17
C ALA A 221 21.70 2.72 -14.90
N VAL A 222 21.38 3.48 -15.95
CA VAL A 222 20.70 4.76 -15.84
C VAL A 222 19.26 4.54 -16.29
N PHE A 223 18.32 4.60 -15.34
CA PHE A 223 16.90 4.50 -15.66
C PHE A 223 16.42 5.78 -16.35
N ASN A 224 16.34 5.75 -17.68
CA ASN A 224 15.83 6.90 -18.47
C ASN A 224 14.32 7.08 -18.32
N ASN A 225 13.62 6.08 -17.79
CA ASN A 225 12.18 6.05 -17.60
C ASN A 225 11.74 6.35 -16.16
N LEU A 226 12.64 6.81 -15.28
CA LEU A 226 12.37 7.10 -13.88
C LEU A 226 12.81 8.51 -13.49
N GLU A 227 11.99 9.26 -12.80
CA GLU A 227 12.35 10.56 -12.20
C GLU A 227 11.94 10.64 -10.73
N PHE A 228 12.71 11.41 -9.95
CA PHE A 228 12.47 11.63 -8.52
C PHE A 228 12.38 13.12 -8.22
N ILE A 229 11.28 13.53 -7.58
CA ILE A 229 10.92 14.93 -7.37
C ILE A 229 10.64 15.17 -5.89
N GLU A 230 11.25 16.20 -5.32
CA GLU A 230 10.90 16.69 -3.99
C GLU A 230 9.61 17.50 -4.08
N CYS A 231 8.53 17.03 -3.47
CA CYS A 231 7.20 17.61 -3.59
C CYS A 231 6.31 17.23 -2.41
N ASP A 232 5.53 18.20 -1.92
CA ASP A 232 4.41 17.96 -1.01
C ASP A 232 3.27 17.28 -1.78
N ALA A 233 2.86 16.08 -1.35
CA ALA A 233 1.82 15.30 -2.01
C ALA A 233 0.45 16.00 -2.01
N GLY A 234 0.21 16.95 -1.09
CA GLY A 234 -0.99 17.79 -1.08
C GLY A 234 -0.94 18.97 -2.05
N LYS A 235 0.16 19.17 -2.78
CA LYS A 235 0.41 20.31 -3.70
C LYS A 235 1.23 19.86 -4.92
N MET A 236 0.72 18.89 -5.66
CA MET A 236 1.39 18.38 -6.87
C MET A 236 1.31 19.40 -8.02
N PRO A 237 2.21 19.35 -9.01
CA PRO A 237 2.17 20.26 -10.15
C PRO A 237 0.81 20.27 -10.90
N GLU A 238 0.30 21.46 -11.21
CA GLU A 238 -0.96 21.65 -11.95
C GLU A 238 -0.95 20.93 -13.31
N ILE A 239 0.21 20.94 -13.99
CA ILE A 239 0.43 20.28 -15.29
C ILE A 239 0.25 18.75 -15.26
N TRP A 240 0.16 18.14 -14.06
CA TRP A 240 -0.07 16.71 -13.90
C TRP A 240 -1.53 16.29 -13.92
N THR A 241 -2.48 17.22 -14.05
CA THR A 241 -3.91 16.87 -14.19
C THR A 241 -4.10 15.84 -15.31
N ASP A 242 -4.80 14.75 -14.99
CA ASP A 242 -5.08 13.65 -15.92
C ASP A 242 -3.84 13.09 -16.65
N SER A 243 -2.70 12.97 -15.96
CA SER A 243 -1.43 12.56 -16.58
C SER A 243 -0.98 11.15 -16.22
N PHE A 244 -1.48 10.55 -15.12
CA PHE A 244 -1.04 9.23 -14.64
C PHE A 244 -2.09 8.14 -14.87
N ASP A 245 -1.64 6.98 -15.33
CA ASP A 245 -2.48 5.78 -15.52
C ASP A 245 -2.59 4.98 -14.22
N LEU A 246 -1.55 5.06 -13.38
CA LEU A 246 -1.46 4.41 -12.07
C LEU A 246 -0.84 5.37 -11.06
N VAL A 247 -1.44 5.46 -9.89
CA VAL A 247 -0.83 6.09 -8.71
C VAL A 247 -0.70 5.02 -7.63
N LEU A 248 0.47 4.94 -7.01
CA LEU A 248 0.80 4.04 -5.91
C LEU A 248 1.14 4.89 -4.68
N ILE A 249 0.77 4.39 -3.49
CA ILE A 249 1.27 4.90 -2.22
C ILE A 249 1.54 3.70 -1.31
N PHE A 250 2.72 3.65 -0.71
CA PHE A 250 3.17 2.55 0.14
C PHE A 250 3.39 3.04 1.57
N ASP A 251 2.44 2.73 2.47
CA ASP A 251 2.51 3.06 3.90
C ASP A 251 2.87 4.52 4.21
N ALA A 252 2.44 5.46 3.37
CA ALA A 252 2.76 6.88 3.50
C ALA A 252 1.53 7.78 3.63
N CYS A 253 0.31 7.27 3.43
CA CYS A 253 -0.90 8.10 3.46
C CYS A 253 -1.25 8.51 4.89
N HIS A 254 -1.17 7.57 5.83
CA HIS A 254 -1.49 7.82 7.25
C HIS A 254 -0.51 8.77 7.96
N ASP A 255 0.68 8.96 7.39
CA ASP A 255 1.73 9.88 7.86
C ASP A 255 1.62 11.29 7.24
N GLN A 256 0.72 11.49 6.27
CA GLN A 256 0.47 12.83 5.72
C GLN A 256 -0.17 13.73 6.77
N CYS A 257 0.24 15.00 6.84
CA CYS A 257 -0.47 15.97 7.67
C CYS A 257 -1.91 16.17 7.18
N ARG A 258 -2.07 16.27 5.85
CA ARG A 258 -3.37 16.43 5.16
C ARG A 258 -3.59 15.30 4.14
N PRO A 259 -3.93 14.08 4.59
CA PRO A 259 -4.15 12.94 3.70
C PRO A 259 -5.35 13.19 2.77
N ASP A 260 -6.30 14.02 3.18
CA ASP A 260 -7.40 14.46 2.33
C ASP A 260 -6.93 15.27 1.11
N LEU A 261 -6.02 16.22 1.31
CA LEU A 261 -5.44 17.00 0.21
C LEU A 261 -4.55 16.13 -0.69
N CYS A 262 -3.75 15.25 -0.10
CA CYS A 262 -2.97 14.26 -0.85
C CYS A 262 -3.88 13.40 -1.76
N VAL A 263 -4.96 12.82 -1.22
CA VAL A 263 -5.87 11.99 -2.02
C VAL A 263 -6.64 12.81 -3.07
N GLN A 264 -6.97 14.08 -2.79
CA GLN A 264 -7.56 14.99 -3.78
C GLN A 264 -6.62 15.23 -4.96
N GLU A 265 -5.34 15.47 -4.68
CA GLU A 265 -4.31 15.61 -5.72
C GLU A 265 -4.13 14.31 -6.51
N ILE A 266 -4.10 13.15 -5.84
CA ILE A 266 -4.08 11.84 -6.49
C ILE A 266 -5.27 11.69 -7.46
N HIS A 267 -6.48 12.04 -7.03
CA HIS A 267 -7.66 12.02 -7.89
C HIS A 267 -7.51 13.00 -9.08
N ARG A 268 -6.96 14.19 -8.88
CA ARG A 268 -6.73 15.19 -9.95
C ARG A 268 -5.73 14.68 -10.99
N VAL A 269 -4.59 14.15 -10.56
CA VAL A 269 -3.49 13.77 -11.45
C VAL A 269 -3.72 12.43 -12.16
N LEU A 270 -4.59 11.57 -11.63
CA LEU A 270 -5.03 10.36 -12.31
C LEU A 270 -5.82 10.71 -13.57
N LYS A 271 -5.49 10.04 -14.68
CA LYS A 271 -6.32 10.01 -15.89
C LYS A 271 -7.72 9.48 -15.58
N PRO A 272 -8.73 9.82 -16.39
CA PRO A 272 -9.99 9.10 -16.37
C PRO A 272 -9.76 7.60 -16.59
N ASN A 273 -10.36 6.77 -15.73
CA ASN A 273 -10.14 5.32 -15.63
C ASN A 273 -8.70 4.88 -15.22
N GLY A 274 -7.91 5.83 -14.71
CA GLY A 274 -6.68 5.55 -13.99
C GLY A 274 -6.94 4.84 -12.66
N THR A 275 -5.93 4.12 -12.19
CA THR A 275 -6.03 3.29 -10.97
C THR A 275 -5.21 3.91 -9.86
N PHE A 276 -5.78 3.99 -8.66
CA PHE A 276 -5.07 4.29 -7.43
C PHE A 276 -4.95 3.00 -6.61
N ALA A 277 -3.75 2.64 -6.18
CA ALA A 277 -3.54 1.57 -5.21
C ALA A 277 -2.82 2.11 -3.97
N MET A 278 -3.47 1.98 -2.82
CA MET A 278 -2.96 2.39 -1.52
C MET A 278 -2.66 1.18 -0.65
N VAL A 279 -1.38 0.91 -0.43
CA VAL A 279 -0.90 -0.09 0.53
C VAL A 279 -0.84 0.59 1.90
N GLU A 280 -1.58 0.05 2.85
CA GLU A 280 -1.77 0.67 4.17
C GLU A 280 -1.99 -0.41 5.23
N VAL A 281 -1.65 -0.10 6.47
CA VAL A 281 -1.75 -0.99 7.63
C VAL A 281 -3.15 -1.61 7.80
N LEU A 282 -3.16 -2.87 8.22
CA LEU A 282 -4.33 -3.67 8.58
C LEU A 282 -4.89 -3.22 9.94
N GLY A 283 -5.66 -2.13 9.95
CA GLY A 283 -6.48 -1.71 11.10
C GLY A 283 -7.96 -1.63 10.71
N SER A 284 -8.88 -1.91 11.63
CA SER A 284 -10.32 -1.85 11.35
C SER A 284 -10.94 -0.45 11.52
N SER A 285 -10.18 0.50 12.07
CA SER A 285 -10.64 1.78 12.63
C SER A 285 -11.36 1.68 13.97
N ASN A 286 -11.38 0.50 14.60
CA ASN A 286 -12.01 0.26 15.89
C ASN A 286 -11.12 -0.59 16.80
N VAL A 287 -10.58 0.03 17.85
CA VAL A 287 -9.67 -0.63 18.80
C VAL A 287 -10.28 -1.85 19.50
N PHE A 288 -11.60 -1.89 19.70
CA PHE A 288 -12.26 -3.06 20.29
C PHE A 288 -12.19 -4.25 19.32
N THR A 289 -12.47 -4.01 18.04
CA THR A 289 -12.33 -5.01 16.99
C THR A 289 -10.87 -5.43 16.86
N ASP A 290 -9.94 -4.47 16.71
CA ASP A 290 -8.51 -4.74 16.51
C ASP A 290 -7.91 -5.54 17.67
N LYS A 291 -8.28 -5.22 18.91
CA LYS A 291 -7.89 -5.99 20.10
C LYS A 291 -8.36 -7.44 20.01
N SER A 292 -9.58 -7.68 19.55
CA SER A 292 -10.17 -9.01 19.47
C SER A 292 -9.62 -9.85 18.30
N THR A 293 -9.27 -9.22 17.18
CA THR A 293 -8.85 -9.91 15.96
C THR A 293 -7.33 -10.04 15.85
N MET A 294 -6.56 -9.07 16.35
CA MET A 294 -5.09 -9.02 16.22
C MET A 294 -4.35 -9.31 17.54
N GLY A 295 -5.03 -9.23 18.70
CA GLY A 295 -4.41 -9.50 19.99
C GLY A 295 -3.24 -8.56 20.32
N SER A 296 -2.08 -9.13 20.65
CA SER A 296 -0.85 -8.38 20.98
C SER A 296 -0.28 -7.60 19.79
N LEU A 297 -0.52 -8.06 18.56
CA LEU A 297 -0.11 -7.33 17.36
C LEU A 297 -0.79 -5.96 17.29
N ALA A 298 -2.06 -5.85 17.71
CA ALA A 298 -2.75 -4.57 17.78
C ALA A 298 -2.01 -3.57 18.68
N ALA A 299 -1.59 -4.03 19.87
CA ALA A 299 -0.86 -3.19 20.82
C ALA A 299 0.47 -2.70 20.25
N MET A 300 1.20 -3.56 19.54
CA MET A 300 2.42 -3.19 18.84
C MET A 300 2.16 -2.13 17.77
N MET A 301 1.16 -2.34 16.89
CA MET A 301 0.86 -1.39 15.80
C MET A 301 0.37 -0.03 16.31
N TYR A 302 -0.47 0.00 17.35
CA TYR A 302 -0.84 1.25 18.02
C TYR A 302 0.37 1.91 18.68
N GLY A 303 1.27 1.14 19.29
CA GLY A 303 2.53 1.63 19.85
C GLY A 303 3.42 2.28 18.78
N CYS A 304 3.71 1.58 17.68
CA CYS A 304 4.47 2.12 16.55
C CYS A 304 3.81 3.40 15.99
N SER A 305 2.49 3.41 15.87
CA SER A 305 1.75 4.61 15.46
C SER A 305 1.99 5.77 16.42
N MET A 306 1.90 5.53 17.72
CA MET A 306 2.08 6.54 18.76
C MET A 306 3.52 7.08 18.81
N PHE A 307 4.51 6.21 18.61
CA PHE A 307 5.93 6.57 18.69
C PHE A 307 6.45 7.29 17.44
N HIS A 308 5.85 7.08 16.26
CA HIS A 308 6.34 7.63 14.99
C HIS A 308 5.25 8.26 14.13
N CYS A 309 4.34 7.44 13.59
CA CYS A 309 3.43 7.82 12.50
C CYS A 309 2.52 9.00 12.86
N LEU A 310 1.93 8.95 14.06
CA LEU A 310 1.05 10.01 14.55
C LEU A 310 1.84 11.31 14.79
N PRO A 311 2.99 11.32 15.50
CA PRO A 311 3.81 12.52 15.62
C PRO A 311 4.24 13.13 14.28
N VAL A 312 4.64 12.33 13.30
CA VAL A 312 5.03 12.81 11.97
C VAL A 312 3.82 13.42 11.25
N GLY A 313 2.70 12.68 11.17
CA GLY A 313 1.48 13.14 10.51
C GLY A 313 0.69 14.21 11.28
N SER A 314 1.15 14.60 12.47
CA SER A 314 0.55 15.68 13.28
C SER A 314 1.37 16.96 13.25
N ASN A 315 2.47 17.04 12.49
CA ASN A 315 3.42 18.15 12.57
C ASN A 315 2.92 19.52 12.05
N CYS A 316 1.64 19.66 11.68
CA CYS A 316 1.04 20.92 11.25
C CYS A 316 -0.31 21.18 11.93
N SER A 317 -0.71 22.45 12.05
CA SER A 317 -1.92 22.85 12.80
C SER A 317 -3.24 22.37 12.19
N GLU A 318 -3.23 22.02 10.90
CA GLU A 318 -4.38 21.51 10.17
C GLU A 318 -4.42 19.97 10.11
N ALA A 319 -3.49 19.30 10.80
CA ALA A 319 -3.33 17.85 10.74
C ALA A 319 -4.64 17.09 10.96
N LEU A 320 -4.87 16.06 10.16
CA LEU A 320 -5.95 15.11 10.43
C LEU A 320 -5.54 14.00 11.43
N CYS A 321 -4.25 13.93 11.80
CA CYS A 321 -3.71 13.08 12.86
C CYS A 321 -4.13 11.59 12.72
N MET A 322 -3.98 11.02 11.53
CA MET A 322 -4.51 9.67 11.25
C MET A 322 -3.74 8.58 12.00
N GLY A 323 -2.42 8.55 11.84
CA GLY A 323 -1.55 7.49 12.38
C GLY A 323 -1.79 6.11 11.74
N ALA A 324 -0.84 5.20 11.89
CA ALA A 324 -0.85 3.89 11.22
C ALA A 324 -2.14 3.08 11.45
N MET A 325 -2.75 3.20 12.63
CA MET A 325 -3.98 2.47 12.99
C MET A 325 -5.28 3.24 12.70
N TRP A 326 -5.26 4.21 11.78
CA TRP A 326 -6.47 4.92 11.32
C TRP A 326 -7.52 3.97 10.75
N GLY A 327 -7.08 2.94 10.05
CA GLY A 327 -7.82 1.76 9.65
C GLY A 327 -8.70 1.89 8.41
N GLN A 328 -9.19 0.74 7.96
CA GLN A 328 -9.88 0.53 6.69
C GLN A 328 -11.14 1.38 6.54
N LYS A 329 -11.97 1.50 7.57
CA LYS A 329 -13.22 2.28 7.47
C LYS A 329 -12.92 3.74 7.17
N ARG A 330 -12.01 4.35 7.95
CA ARG A 330 -11.61 5.76 7.75
C ARG A 330 -10.92 5.97 6.40
N ALA A 331 -10.06 5.04 6.00
CA ALA A 331 -9.39 5.09 4.71
C ALA A 331 -10.40 5.06 3.54
N VAL A 332 -11.34 4.12 3.55
CA VAL A 332 -12.39 4.02 2.51
C VAL A 332 -13.29 5.25 2.51
N ASP A 333 -13.69 5.75 3.69
CA ASP A 333 -14.51 6.96 3.79
C ASP A 333 -13.77 8.20 3.24
N LEU A 334 -12.46 8.30 3.48
CA LEU A 334 -11.63 9.37 2.93
C LEU A 334 -11.55 9.29 1.40
N LEU A 335 -11.23 8.13 0.85
CA LEU A 335 -11.16 7.90 -0.61
C LEU A 335 -12.48 8.29 -1.28
N LYS A 336 -13.62 7.89 -0.71
CA LYS A 336 -14.95 8.26 -1.20
C LYS A 336 -15.20 9.76 -1.18
N LYS A 337 -14.83 10.44 -0.09
CA LYS A 337 -14.94 11.91 0.02
C LYS A 337 -14.08 12.62 -1.03
N CYS A 338 -12.95 12.05 -1.41
CA CYS A 338 -12.03 12.62 -2.39
C CYS A 338 -12.33 12.22 -3.85
N GLY A 339 -13.48 11.62 -4.13
CA GLY A 339 -13.94 11.37 -5.51
C GLY A 339 -13.78 9.94 -6.01
N PHE A 340 -13.43 8.97 -5.14
CA PHE A 340 -13.39 7.56 -5.48
C PHE A 340 -14.64 6.82 -4.96
N PRO A 341 -15.76 6.77 -5.71
CA PRO A 341 -17.02 6.24 -5.21
C PRO A 341 -16.95 4.73 -4.89
N GLU A 342 -16.18 3.99 -5.69
CA GLU A 342 -15.91 2.58 -5.51
C GLU A 342 -14.47 2.37 -5.04
N VAL A 343 -14.32 1.66 -3.92
CA VAL A 343 -13.02 1.25 -3.38
C VAL A 343 -13.09 -0.25 -3.12
N ARG A 344 -12.18 -0.99 -3.74
CA ARG A 344 -12.00 -2.42 -3.50
C ARG A 344 -10.88 -2.62 -2.49
N VAL A 345 -11.17 -3.36 -1.43
CA VAL A 345 -10.15 -3.81 -0.48
C VAL A 345 -9.65 -5.16 -0.96
N VAL A 346 -8.34 -5.27 -1.12
CA VAL A 346 -7.66 -6.46 -1.63
C VAL A 346 -6.77 -6.99 -0.52
N ASP A 347 -7.02 -8.23 -0.13
CA ASP A 347 -6.23 -8.94 0.87
C ASP A 347 -4.83 -9.24 0.33
N THR A 348 -3.83 -9.09 1.19
CA THR A 348 -2.42 -9.31 0.85
C THR A 348 -1.82 -10.35 1.79
N PRO A 349 -2.05 -11.66 1.58
CA PRO A 349 -1.51 -12.70 2.47
C PRO A 349 0.03 -12.72 2.52
N TYR A 350 0.68 -12.10 1.54
CA TYR A 350 2.13 -11.92 1.43
C TYR A 350 2.66 -10.64 2.11
N PHE A 351 1.79 -9.69 2.48
CA PHE A 351 2.13 -8.52 3.31
C PHE A 351 1.42 -8.64 4.66
N PRO A 352 2.09 -9.15 5.70
CA PRO A 352 1.43 -9.64 6.91
C PRO A 352 0.68 -8.57 7.71
N ILE A 353 1.02 -7.30 7.51
CA ILE A 353 0.48 -6.17 8.27
C ILE A 353 -0.28 -5.17 7.39
N ASN A 354 -0.48 -5.45 6.10
CA ASN A 354 -1.06 -4.50 5.15
C ASN A 354 -2.33 -5.04 4.48
N LEU A 355 -3.04 -4.12 3.82
CA LEU A 355 -4.07 -4.37 2.81
C LEU A 355 -3.94 -3.33 1.72
N ILE A 356 -4.33 -3.69 0.49
CA ILE A 356 -4.41 -2.74 -0.61
C ILE A 356 -5.84 -2.20 -0.71
N LYS A 357 -5.96 -0.89 -0.89
CA LYS A 357 -7.20 -0.21 -1.24
C LYS A 357 -7.06 0.25 -2.68
N GLU A 358 -7.72 -0.45 -3.60
CA GLU A 358 -7.76 -0.11 -5.01
C GLU A 358 -8.97 0.77 -5.29
N ALA A 359 -8.74 1.89 -5.97
CA ALA A 359 -9.76 2.86 -6.32
C ALA A 359 -9.57 3.32 -7.77
N ARG A 360 -10.66 3.71 -8.42
CA ARG A 360 -10.64 4.16 -9.83
C ARG A 360 -11.22 5.54 -9.98
N LYS A 361 -10.56 6.38 -10.77
CA LYS A 361 -11.15 7.64 -11.21
C LYS A 361 -12.18 7.34 -12.29
N GLU A 362 -13.46 7.51 -11.98
CA GLU A 362 -14.51 7.36 -12.98
C GLU A 362 -14.48 8.49 -14.01
N TRP A 363 -15.04 8.22 -15.19
CA TRP A 363 -15.27 9.26 -16.20
C TRP A 363 -16.47 10.13 -15.80
N LYS A 364 -16.38 10.83 -14.68
CA LYS A 364 -17.50 11.57 -14.10
C LYS A 364 -18.03 12.61 -15.09
N GLU A 365 -17.14 13.33 -15.79
CA GLU A 365 -17.53 14.29 -16.84
C GLU A 365 -18.28 13.62 -17.99
N PHE A 366 -17.85 12.45 -18.46
CA PHE A 366 -18.54 11.69 -19.51
C PHE A 366 -19.92 11.18 -19.06
N ILE A 367 -20.04 10.70 -17.81
CA ILE A 367 -21.31 10.21 -17.26
C ILE A 367 -22.27 11.38 -17.06
N ASP A 368 -21.80 12.50 -16.51
CA ASP A 368 -22.60 13.70 -16.32
C ASP A 368 -22.97 14.34 -17.67
N GLU A 369 -22.08 14.33 -18.66
CA GLU A 369 -22.34 14.83 -20.02
C GLU A 369 -23.37 13.98 -20.75
N ILE A 370 -23.24 12.64 -20.72
CA ILE A 370 -24.27 11.71 -21.24
C ILE A 370 -25.60 11.90 -20.52
N ARG A 371 -25.58 12.02 -19.18
CA ARG A 371 -26.81 12.22 -18.41
C ARG A 371 -27.47 13.54 -18.80
N ASN A 372 -26.72 14.62 -18.90
CA ASN A 372 -27.26 15.95 -19.21
C ASN A 372 -27.73 16.04 -20.67
N HIS A 373 -26.93 15.56 -21.63
CA HIS A 373 -27.29 15.58 -23.06
C HIS A 373 -28.41 14.59 -23.36
N GLY A 374 -28.35 13.38 -22.81
CA GLY A 374 -29.40 12.38 -22.93
C GLY A 374 -30.73 12.86 -22.35
N THR A 375 -30.72 13.57 -21.22
CA THR A 375 -31.95 14.13 -20.62
C THR A 375 -32.55 15.23 -21.49
N ILE A 376 -31.74 16.15 -22.03
CA ILE A 376 -32.21 17.23 -22.92
C ILE A 376 -32.76 16.66 -24.22
N ILE A 377 -32.07 15.69 -24.83
CA ILE A 377 -32.46 15.05 -26.07
C ILE A 377 -33.77 14.27 -25.88
N VAL A 378 -33.89 13.47 -24.81
CA VAL A 378 -35.12 12.71 -24.53
C VAL A 378 -36.31 13.66 -24.28
N ILE A 379 -36.13 14.72 -23.48
CA ILE A 379 -37.20 15.69 -23.23
C ILE A 379 -37.61 16.40 -24.52
N PHE A 380 -36.66 16.87 -25.32
CA PHE A 380 -36.93 17.58 -26.58
C PHE A 380 -37.70 16.71 -27.58
N PHE A 381 -37.27 15.46 -27.80
CA PHE A 381 -37.93 14.57 -28.75
C PHE A 381 -39.25 14.01 -28.24
N CYS A 382 -39.38 13.71 -26.94
CA CYS A 382 -40.66 13.25 -26.37
C CYS A 382 -41.72 14.37 -26.37
N THR A 383 -41.35 15.61 -26.04
CA THR A 383 -42.31 16.73 -25.97
C THR A 383 -42.80 17.17 -27.36
N ILE A 384 -41.92 17.24 -28.36
CA ILE A 384 -42.31 17.56 -29.73
C ILE A 384 -43.15 16.43 -30.33
N SER A 385 -42.74 15.16 -30.14
CA SER A 385 -43.51 14.02 -30.65
C SER A 385 -44.88 13.93 -30.00
N LEU A 386 -44.99 14.19 -28.69
CA LEU A 386 -46.28 14.18 -27.98
C LEU A 386 -47.17 15.38 -28.37
N SER A 387 -46.58 16.57 -28.56
CA SER A 387 -47.32 17.75 -29.03
C SER A 387 -47.86 17.57 -30.45
N CYS A 388 -47.03 17.05 -31.37
CA CYS A 388 -47.44 16.68 -32.71
C CYS A 388 -48.49 15.58 -32.68
N PHE A 389 -48.34 14.56 -31.83
CA PHE A 389 -49.34 13.49 -31.66
C PHE A 389 -50.70 14.05 -31.19
N VAL A 390 -50.72 14.92 -30.18
CA VAL A 390 -51.97 15.53 -29.68
C VAL A 390 -52.60 16.46 -30.72
N GLN A 391 -51.81 17.26 -31.45
CA GLN A 391 -52.35 18.10 -32.52
C GLN A 391 -52.92 17.30 -33.69
N PHE A 392 -52.23 16.25 -34.13
CA PHE A 392 -52.65 15.47 -35.30
C PHE A 392 -53.74 14.44 -35.00
N PHE A 393 -53.72 13.79 -33.83
CA PHE A 393 -54.61 12.66 -33.55
C PHE A 393 -55.77 12.99 -32.61
N VAL A 394 -55.70 14.07 -31.82
CA VAL A 394 -56.75 14.42 -30.85
C VAL A 394 -57.62 15.59 -31.32
N LYS A 395 -57.08 16.51 -32.13
CA LYS A 395 -57.80 17.72 -32.57
C LYS A 395 -58.40 17.67 -33.97
N GLU A 396 -57.93 16.80 -34.85
CA GLU A 396 -58.50 16.64 -36.20
C GLU A 396 -59.21 15.28 -36.29
N GLU A 397 -60.51 15.28 -36.61
CA GLU A 397 -61.25 14.07 -37.01
C GLU A 397 -60.72 13.59 -38.38
N THR A 398 -59.52 13.00 -38.40
CA THR A 398 -58.93 12.46 -39.62
C THR A 398 -58.78 10.95 -39.52
N ASP A 399 -59.29 10.25 -40.54
CA ASP A 399 -59.13 8.81 -40.72
C ASP A 399 -57.70 8.56 -41.22
N VAL A 400 -56.79 8.25 -40.29
CA VAL A 400 -55.36 8.29 -40.59
C VAL A 400 -54.89 6.96 -41.20
N SER A 401 -54.65 6.97 -42.50
CA SER A 401 -54.08 5.82 -43.23
C SER A 401 -52.66 5.47 -42.75
N PHE A 402 -52.33 4.17 -42.81
CA PHE A 402 -51.03 3.54 -42.49
C PHE A 402 -49.76 4.35 -42.88
N PRO A 403 -49.71 5.11 -44.00
CA PRO A 403 -48.55 5.92 -44.37
C PRO A 403 -48.17 7.00 -43.34
N VAL A 404 -49.15 7.60 -42.65
CA VAL A 404 -48.87 8.68 -41.66
C VAL A 404 -48.33 8.10 -40.37
N ALA A 405 -48.87 6.96 -39.92
CA ALA A 405 -48.33 6.22 -38.78
C ALA A 405 -46.89 5.72 -39.06
N PHE A 406 -46.62 5.29 -40.29
CA PHE A 406 -45.28 4.91 -40.73
C PHE A 406 -44.31 6.11 -40.77
N ALA A 407 -44.76 7.26 -41.27
CA ALA A 407 -43.98 8.50 -41.25
C ALA A 407 -43.66 8.95 -39.81
N PHE A 408 -44.61 8.80 -38.87
CA PHE A 408 -44.39 9.10 -37.45
C PHE A 408 -43.36 8.16 -36.81
N LEU A 409 -43.40 6.86 -37.14
CA LEU A 409 -42.41 5.86 -36.70
C LEU A 409 -41.00 6.18 -37.21
N ILE A 410 -40.87 6.66 -38.45
CA ILE A 410 -39.61 7.16 -39.00
C ILE A 410 -39.16 8.43 -38.26
N PHE A 411 -40.08 9.35 -37.95
CA PHE A 411 -39.75 10.61 -37.29
C PHE A 411 -39.30 10.41 -35.83
N VAL A 412 -39.85 9.42 -35.12
CA VAL A 412 -39.45 9.07 -33.75
C VAL A 412 -38.16 8.23 -33.73
N SER A 413 -37.89 7.45 -34.77
CA SER A 413 -36.69 6.60 -34.87
C SER A 413 -35.46 7.29 -35.49
N ALA A 414 -35.65 8.31 -36.33
CA ALA A 414 -34.56 9.09 -36.94
C ALA A 414 -33.62 9.76 -35.92
N PRO A 415 -34.09 10.29 -34.77
CA PRO A 415 -33.22 10.81 -33.72
C PRO A 415 -32.32 9.73 -33.10
N ILE A 416 -32.79 8.49 -32.98
CA ILE A 416 -31.98 7.37 -32.49
C ILE A 416 -30.87 7.07 -33.49
N ALA A 417 -31.20 7.00 -34.78
CA ALA A 417 -30.22 6.80 -35.84
C ALA A 417 -29.21 7.95 -35.93
N ALA A 418 -29.64 9.20 -35.77
CA ALA A 418 -28.77 10.37 -35.78
C ALA A 418 -27.84 10.43 -34.55
N ASN A 419 -28.34 10.05 -33.36
CA ASN A 419 -27.51 9.92 -32.16
C ASN A 419 -26.46 8.81 -32.30
N VAL A 420 -26.84 7.67 -32.88
CA VAL A 420 -25.90 6.58 -33.21
C VAL A 420 -24.88 7.05 -34.25
N LEU A 421 -25.29 7.82 -35.26
CA LEU A 421 -24.40 8.39 -36.28
C LEU A 421 -23.44 9.45 -35.72
N PHE A 422 -23.92 10.29 -34.80
CA PHE A 422 -23.11 11.29 -34.10
C PHE A 422 -22.03 10.63 -33.24
N LEU A 423 -22.42 9.63 -32.43
CA LEU A 423 -21.49 8.80 -31.66
C LEU A 423 -20.53 8.00 -32.54
N TRP A 424 -20.91 7.69 -33.79
CA TRP A 424 -20.10 6.97 -34.76
C TRP A 424 -19.07 7.84 -35.48
N ASN A 425 -19.41 9.09 -35.78
CA ASN A 425 -18.58 10.00 -36.57
C ASN A 425 -17.54 10.76 -35.74
N ASP A 426 -17.67 10.81 -34.42
CA ASP A 426 -16.63 11.35 -33.56
C ASP A 426 -15.54 10.29 -33.27
N PRO A 427 -14.26 10.54 -33.64
CA PRO A 427 -13.16 9.59 -33.46
C PRO A 427 -12.97 9.11 -32.02
N THR A 428 -13.30 9.97 -31.05
CA THR A 428 -13.15 9.73 -29.61
C THR A 428 -14.19 8.72 -29.11
N TYR A 429 -15.42 8.82 -29.61
CA TYR A 429 -16.54 7.93 -29.24
C TYR A 429 -16.51 6.61 -30.02
N ARG A 430 -16.04 6.64 -31.28
CA ARG A 430 -15.87 5.44 -32.12
C ARG A 430 -14.88 4.44 -31.53
N SER A 431 -13.77 4.89 -30.93
CA SER A 431 -12.79 3.99 -30.28
C SER A 431 -13.38 3.26 -29.06
N LYS A 432 -14.28 3.91 -28.30
CA LYS A 432 -14.92 3.37 -27.10
C LYS A 432 -16.03 2.35 -27.42
N LEU A 433 -16.81 2.55 -28.49
CA LEU A 433 -17.88 1.62 -28.92
C LEU A 433 -17.31 0.27 -29.39
N PHE A 434 -16.18 0.28 -30.11
CA PHE A 434 -15.57 -0.95 -30.64
C PHE A 434 -14.60 -1.66 -29.68
N GLY A 435 -14.06 -0.96 -28.68
CA GLY A 435 -13.27 -1.59 -27.61
C GLY A 435 -14.05 -2.65 -26.81
N LYS A 436 -15.38 -2.52 -26.70
CA LYS A 436 -16.24 -3.52 -26.06
C LYS A 436 -16.70 -4.67 -26.97
N PHE A 437 -16.68 -4.51 -28.29
CA PHE A 437 -17.16 -5.54 -29.24
C PHE A 437 -16.08 -6.50 -29.74
N PHE A 438 -14.80 -6.11 -29.70
CA PHE A 438 -13.68 -6.95 -30.18
C PHE A 438 -13.03 -7.87 -29.14
N ILE A 439 -13.59 -8.00 -27.92
CA ILE A 439 -13.25 -9.11 -27.00
C ILE A 439 -14.23 -10.27 -27.23
N LYS A 440 -14.26 -10.80 -28.44
CA LYS A 440 -14.80 -12.14 -28.71
C LYS A 440 -14.22 -12.64 -30.03
N ASN A 441 -13.53 -13.78 -29.97
CA ASN A 441 -12.86 -14.49 -31.06
C ASN A 441 -11.41 -14.10 -31.37
N ARG A 442 -10.49 -14.47 -30.47
CA ARG A 442 -9.37 -15.31 -30.92
C ARG A 442 -9.53 -16.69 -30.29
N ARG A 443 -9.86 -17.66 -31.15
CA ARG A 443 -9.90 -19.09 -30.81
C ARG A 443 -8.51 -19.52 -30.34
N GLN A 444 -8.45 -20.23 -29.23
CA GLN A 444 -7.32 -21.08 -28.87
C GLN A 444 -7.10 -22.13 -29.97
N PRO A 445 -5.84 -22.42 -30.36
CA PRO A 445 -5.45 -23.76 -30.70
C PRO A 445 -5.16 -24.51 -29.40
N THR A 446 -5.91 -25.59 -29.24
CA THR A 446 -5.67 -26.72 -28.35
C THR A 446 -4.19 -27.09 -28.21
N ASP A 447 -3.74 -27.31 -26.98
CA ASP A 447 -2.87 -28.45 -26.70
C ASP A 447 -3.28 -29.13 -25.39
N ILE A 448 -3.64 -30.39 -25.56
CA ILE A 448 -4.01 -31.36 -24.55
C ILE A 448 -2.71 -31.85 -23.92
N VAL A 449 -2.50 -31.63 -22.62
CA VAL A 449 -1.61 -32.48 -21.84
C VAL A 449 -2.31 -32.93 -20.57
N ARG A 450 -2.39 -34.26 -20.45
CA ARG A 450 -3.05 -35.06 -19.44
C ARG A 450 -2.53 -34.75 -18.03
N VAL A 451 -3.46 -34.58 -17.10
CA VAL A 451 -3.22 -34.78 -15.67
C VAL A 451 -2.93 -36.26 -15.45
N ALA A 452 -1.69 -36.58 -15.10
CA ALA A 452 -1.35 -37.86 -14.49
C ALA A 452 -1.27 -37.65 -12.97
N SER A 453 -2.18 -38.32 -12.28
CA SER A 453 -2.15 -38.60 -10.85
C SER A 453 -0.83 -39.25 -10.42
N ARG A 454 -0.26 -38.82 -9.29
CA ARG A 454 0.38 -39.72 -8.31
C ARG A 454 0.63 -39.03 -6.96
N GLU A 455 0.16 -39.72 -5.94
CA GLU A 455 0.40 -39.53 -4.50
C GLU A 455 1.82 -39.96 -4.09
N MET A 456 2.23 -39.52 -2.87
CA MET A 456 3.39 -39.91 -2.04
C MET A 456 4.77 -39.47 -2.57
N PHE A 457 5.63 -38.77 -1.82
CA PHE A 457 5.94 -38.77 -0.39
C PHE A 457 6.22 -37.37 0.15
#